data_AF-S8BTA5-F1
#
_entry.id   AF-S8BTA5-F1
#
_cell.length_a   1.000
_cell.length_b   1.000
_cell.length_c   1.000
_cell.angle_alpha   90.00
_cell.angle_beta   90.00
_cell.angle_gamma   90.00
#
_symmetry.space_group_name_H-M   'P 1'
#
loop_
_entity.id
_entity.type
_entity.pdbx_description
1 polymer ?
#
loop_
_entity_poly.entity_id
_entity_poly.type
_entity_poly.pdbx_seq_one_letter_code
_entity_poly.pdbx_strand_id
1 'polypeptide(L)'
;RNEEPARVSLMTLLAENDRQIGSDGTAYVMMGGECEEETALDGGDVSVAVAGGYNCCVCMVRHKGAAFIPCGHTFCRRCSREVWVQRGHCPLCNNAIVEILDIF
;
A
#
# COMPACT_ATOMS: atom_id res chain seq x y z
N ARG A 1 -3.20 41.09 -16.72
CA ARG A 1 -2.54 40.83 -15.43
C ARG A 1 -2.71 39.34 -15.19
N ASN A 2 -1.63 38.58 -15.10
CA ASN A 2 -1.68 37.14 -14.89
C ASN A 2 -1.91 36.90 -13.39
N GLU A 3 -3.13 36.54 -13.00
CA GLU A 3 -3.46 36.19 -11.62
C GLU A 3 -2.95 34.77 -11.35
N GLU A 4 -1.80 34.66 -10.68
CA GLU A 4 -1.29 33.38 -10.18
C GLU A 4 -2.26 32.83 -9.11
N PRO A 5 -2.58 31.52 -9.12
CA PRO A 5 -3.43 30.93 -8.09
C PRO A 5 -2.77 31.11 -6.72
N ALA A 6 -3.56 31.58 -5.76
CA ALA A 6 -3.10 31.83 -4.39
C ALA A 6 -2.51 30.54 -3.80
N ARG A 7 -1.19 30.56 -3.57
CA ARG A 7 -0.43 29.47 -2.97
C ARG A 7 -0.62 29.48 -1.45
N VAL A 8 -1.62 28.76 -0.95
CA VAL A 8 -1.84 28.59 0.49
C VAL A 8 -0.86 27.57 1.06
N SER A 9 -0.33 27.85 2.27
CA SER A 9 0.62 26.98 2.95
C SER A 9 -0.09 25.80 3.63
N LEU A 10 0.52 24.63 3.62
CA LEU A 10 0.04 23.43 4.32
C LEU A 10 -0.25 23.70 5.81
N MET A 11 0.55 24.54 6.47
CA MET A 11 0.32 24.93 7.86
C MET A 11 -0.97 25.73 8.06
N THR A 12 -1.40 26.51 7.06
CA THR A 12 -2.65 27.26 7.10
C THR A 12 -3.85 26.32 7.06
N LEU A 13 -3.82 25.32 6.18
CA LEU A 13 -4.89 24.32 6.06
C LEU A 13 -5.03 23.45 7.32
N LEU A 14 -3.90 23.10 7.95
CA LEU A 14 -3.91 22.31 9.19
C LEU A 14 -4.51 23.12 10.36
N ALA A 15 -4.19 24.42 10.46
CA ALA A 15 -4.74 25.30 11.50
C ALA A 15 -6.25 25.59 11.34
N GLU A 16 -6.80 25.46 10.12
CA GLU A 16 -8.23 25.57 9.85
C GLU A 16 -9.01 24.32 10.28
N ASN A 17 -8.38 23.15 10.29
CA ASN A 17 -9.00 21.88 10.71
C ASN A 17 -9.13 21.78 12.24
N ASP A 18 -8.13 22.25 12.99
CA ASP A 18 -8.12 22.19 14.47
C ASP A 18 -9.27 22.98 15.13
N ARG A 19 -9.88 23.93 14.42
CA ARG A 19 -11.04 24.69 14.92
C ARG A 19 -12.38 23.96 14.78
N GLN A 20 -12.44 22.83 14.08
CA GLN A 20 -13.68 22.07 13.87
C GLN A 20 -13.85 20.89 14.83
N ILE A 21 -12.81 20.50 15.58
CA ILE A 21 -12.86 19.36 16.54
C ILE A 21 -13.24 19.85 17.95
N GLY A 22 -14.32 20.64 18.04
CA GLY A 22 -14.71 21.30 19.29
C GLY A 22 -16.21 21.50 19.52
N SER A 23 -17.09 20.78 18.80
CA SER A 23 -18.54 20.91 19.03
C SER A 23 -19.34 19.60 19.06
N ASP A 24 -18.89 18.51 18.44
CA ASP A 24 -19.76 17.34 18.28
C ASP A 24 -19.10 16.10 18.89
N GLY A 25 -19.50 15.80 20.13
CA GLY A 25 -18.91 14.77 20.98
C GLY A 25 -18.92 13.39 20.35
N THR A 26 -17.73 12.87 20.05
CA THR A 26 -17.51 11.42 19.91
C THR A 26 -16.54 11.01 21.00
N ALA A 27 -17.10 10.56 22.13
CA ALA A 27 -16.35 10.01 23.24
C ALA A 27 -15.67 8.71 22.79
N TYR A 28 -14.34 8.72 22.68
CA TYR A 28 -13.58 7.49 22.60
C TYR A 28 -13.56 6.90 24.02
N VAL A 29 -14.39 5.88 24.23
CA VAL A 29 -14.42 5.11 25.48
C VAL A 29 -13.23 4.15 25.46
N MET A 30 -12.19 4.47 26.22
CA MET A 30 -11.19 3.47 26.62
C MET A 30 -11.81 2.63 27.74
N MET A 31 -12.15 1.36 27.46
CA MET A 31 -12.41 0.37 28.51
C MET A 31 -11.68 -0.92 28.17
N GLY A 32 -10.73 -1.28 29.03
CA GLY A 32 -10.22 -2.63 29.13
C GLY A 32 -11.29 -3.57 29.70
N GLY A 33 -11.25 -4.82 29.24
CA GLY A 33 -12.16 -5.88 29.68
C GLY A 33 -11.83 -7.18 28.95
N GLU A 34 -11.08 -8.03 29.63
CA GLU A 34 -10.85 -9.46 29.41
C GLU A 34 -12.13 -10.29 29.16
N CYS A 35 -12.12 -11.17 28.14
CA CYS A 35 -12.42 -12.63 28.20
C CYS A 35 -12.79 -13.25 26.83
N GLU A 36 -12.29 -14.46 26.63
CA GLU A 36 -12.59 -15.59 25.70
C GLU A 36 -13.96 -15.60 24.96
N GLU A 37 -14.18 -16.23 23.79
CA GLU A 37 -13.72 -17.53 23.29
C GLU A 37 -13.89 -17.65 21.74
N GLU A 38 -13.44 -18.80 21.20
CA GLU A 38 -13.29 -19.27 19.82
C GLU A 38 -14.09 -18.67 18.64
N THR A 39 -13.34 -18.27 17.60
CA THR A 39 -13.75 -18.55 16.21
C THR A 39 -12.63 -19.29 15.48
N ALA A 40 -13.05 -20.30 14.72
CA ALA A 40 -12.27 -21.40 14.21
C ALA A 40 -10.99 -20.99 13.45
N LEU A 41 -9.94 -21.77 13.72
CA LEU A 41 -8.66 -21.77 13.00
C LEU A 41 -8.88 -22.12 11.52
N ASP A 42 -8.85 -21.13 10.64
CA ASP A 42 -8.47 -21.33 9.23
C ASP A 42 -7.08 -20.71 9.02
N GLY A 43 -6.14 -21.57 8.65
CA GLY A 43 -4.70 -21.33 8.74
C GLY A 43 -4.17 -20.30 7.74
N GLY A 44 -4.24 -19.03 8.09
CA GLY A 44 -3.46 -17.95 7.48
C GLY A 44 -2.45 -17.41 8.48
N ASP A 45 -1.18 -17.74 8.29
CA ASP A 45 -0.01 -17.11 8.92
C ASP A 45 -0.24 -15.62 9.26
N VAL A 46 -0.43 -15.31 10.54
CA VAL A 46 -0.29 -13.94 11.05
C VAL A 46 1.17 -13.76 11.46
N SER A 47 2.04 -13.69 10.47
CA SER A 47 3.42 -13.28 10.69
C SER A 47 3.42 -11.82 11.15
N VAL A 48 3.83 -11.61 12.40
CA VAL A 48 4.18 -10.30 12.96
C VAL A 48 5.08 -9.60 11.96
N ALA A 49 4.59 -8.48 11.41
CA ALA A 49 5.22 -7.70 10.37
C ALA A 49 6.58 -7.14 10.83
N VAL A 50 7.63 -7.93 10.63
CA VAL A 50 9.01 -7.44 10.51
C VAL A 50 9.49 -7.78 9.11
N ALA A 51 10.03 -6.76 8.43
CA ALA A 51 10.69 -6.75 7.13
C ALA A 51 9.79 -6.87 5.88
N GLY A 52 9.29 -5.71 5.43
CA GLY A 52 8.68 -5.50 4.12
C GLY A 52 9.64 -5.73 2.93
N GLY A 53 9.99 -6.98 2.65
CA GLY A 53 10.85 -7.36 1.52
C GLY A 53 10.25 -8.36 0.55
N TYR A 54 9.35 -9.23 1.00
CA TYR A 54 8.98 -10.47 0.27
C TYR A 54 7.63 -10.40 -0.45
N ASN A 55 6.73 -9.51 -0.04
CA ASN A 55 5.39 -9.43 -0.61
C ASN A 55 5.37 -8.53 -1.86
N CYS A 56 4.53 -8.89 -2.82
CA CYS A 56 4.34 -8.13 -4.05
C CYS A 56 3.66 -6.79 -3.76
N CYS A 57 4.26 -5.67 -4.17
CA CYS A 57 3.70 -4.34 -3.93
C CYS A 57 2.42 -4.02 -4.71
N VAL A 58 2.01 -4.86 -5.65
CA VAL A 58 0.77 -4.67 -6.43
C VAL A 58 -0.44 -5.26 -5.72
N CYS A 59 -0.33 -6.51 -5.27
CA CYS A 59 -1.45 -7.19 -4.61
C CYS A 59 -1.33 -7.23 -3.10
N MET A 60 -0.15 -6.99 -2.53
CA MET A 60 0.17 -7.11 -1.09
C MET A 60 -0.15 -8.47 -0.44
N VAL A 61 -0.64 -9.45 -1.22
CA VAL A 61 -1.10 -10.77 -0.75
C VAL A 61 -0.08 -11.86 -1.06
N ARG A 62 0.49 -11.87 -2.27
CA ARG A 62 1.39 -12.94 -2.73
C ARG A 62 2.85 -12.54 -2.61
N HIS A 63 3.71 -13.52 -2.40
CA HIS A 63 5.16 -13.32 -2.46
C HIS A 63 5.65 -13.00 -3.88
N LYS A 64 6.79 -12.30 -3.94
CA LYS A 64 7.54 -12.04 -5.16
C LYS A 64 8.04 -13.37 -5.76
N GLY A 65 7.89 -13.53 -7.07
CA GLY A 65 8.25 -14.78 -7.77
C GLY A 65 8.59 -14.59 -9.24
N ALA A 66 8.56 -13.35 -9.75
CA ALA A 66 8.97 -13.02 -11.10
C ALA A 66 9.69 -11.66 -11.12
N ALA A 67 10.65 -11.51 -12.03
CA ALA A 67 11.42 -10.30 -12.27
C ALA A 67 11.22 -9.78 -13.69
N PHE A 68 11.18 -8.45 -13.87
CA PHE A 68 11.12 -7.84 -15.19
C PHE A 68 12.51 -7.59 -15.78
N ILE A 69 12.75 -8.06 -17.00
CA ILE A 69 13.97 -7.80 -17.76
C ILE A 69 13.73 -6.52 -18.60
N PRO A 70 14.64 -5.53 -18.58
CA PRO A 70 15.99 -5.55 -17.99
C PRO A 70 16.10 -4.98 -16.56
N CYS A 71 15.04 -4.42 -15.99
CA CYS A 71 15.14 -3.63 -14.76
C CYS A 71 15.33 -4.42 -13.45
N GLY A 72 15.10 -5.74 -13.45
CA GLY A 72 15.29 -6.63 -12.30
C GLY A 72 14.25 -6.48 -11.17
N HIS A 73 13.28 -5.58 -11.30
CA HIS A 73 12.24 -5.40 -10.29
C HIS A 73 11.32 -6.60 -10.17
N THR A 74 10.98 -6.97 -8.93
CA THR A 74 10.31 -8.23 -8.60
C THR A 74 8.88 -8.05 -8.09
N PHE A 75 7.99 -8.89 -8.60
CA PHE A 75 6.56 -8.93 -8.27
C PHE A 75 6.08 -10.39 -8.20
N CYS A 76 4.84 -10.64 -7.77
CA CYS A 76 4.29 -12.00 -7.84
C CYS A 76 4.03 -12.39 -9.30
N ARG A 77 4.03 -13.70 -9.59
CA ARG A 77 3.86 -14.21 -10.96
C ARG A 77 2.55 -13.75 -11.63
N ARG A 78 1.46 -13.67 -10.87
CA ARG A 78 0.15 -13.19 -11.36
C ARG A 78 0.18 -11.71 -11.75
N CYS A 79 0.61 -10.84 -10.83
CA CYS A 79 0.67 -9.39 -11.10
C CYS A 79 1.68 -9.06 -12.19
N SER A 80 2.77 -9.81 -12.32
CA SER A 80 3.78 -9.59 -13.37
C SER A 80 3.17 -9.73 -14.76
N ARG A 81 2.41 -10.81 -15.00
CA ARG A 81 1.75 -11.08 -16.28
C ARG A 81 0.65 -10.06 -16.58
N GLU A 82 -0.12 -9.67 -15.56
CA GLU A 82 -1.19 -8.67 -15.72
C GLU A 82 -0.63 -7.29 -16.06
N VAL A 83 0.40 -6.84 -15.35
CA VAL A 83 1.08 -5.55 -15.61
C VAL A 83 1.69 -5.53 -17.01
N TRP A 84 2.29 -6.64 -17.45
CA TRP A 84 2.87 -6.72 -18.79
C TRP A 84 1.82 -6.55 -19.89
N VAL A 85 0.65 -7.17 -19.75
CA VAL A 85 -0.45 -7.07 -20.72
C VAL A 85 -1.15 -5.71 -20.66
N GLN A 86 -1.36 -5.14 -19.47
CA GLN A 86 -2.12 -3.89 -19.30
C GLN A 86 -1.30 -2.63 -19.54
N ARG A 87 -0.03 -2.61 -19.13
CA ARG A 87 0.83 -1.41 -19.16
C ARG A 87 2.11 -1.59 -19.95
N GLY A 88 2.70 -2.79 -19.94
CA GLY A 88 3.98 -3.07 -20.58
C GLY A 88 5.21 -2.40 -19.96
N HIS A 89 5.06 -1.70 -18.83
CA HIS A 89 6.14 -0.97 -18.15
C HIS A 89 6.21 -1.31 -16.66
N CYS A 90 7.41 -1.33 -16.09
CA CYS A 90 7.65 -1.61 -14.69
C CYS A 90 7.02 -0.54 -13.77
N PRO A 91 6.18 -0.90 -12.78
CA PRO A 91 5.58 0.05 -11.84
C PRO A 91 6.57 0.84 -10.97
N LEU A 92 7.80 0.36 -10.82
CA LEU A 92 8.81 0.96 -9.93
C LEU A 92 9.75 1.93 -10.65
N CYS A 93 10.14 1.62 -11.89
CA CYS A 93 11.11 2.43 -12.63
C CYS A 93 10.64 2.86 -14.03
N ASN A 94 9.41 2.52 -14.41
CA ASN A 94 8.80 2.86 -15.69
C ASN A 94 9.55 2.38 -16.95
N ASN A 95 10.50 1.44 -16.82
CA ASN A 95 11.17 0.82 -17.97
C ASN A 95 10.23 -0.18 -18.66
N ALA A 96 10.34 -0.26 -20.00
CA ALA A 96 9.61 -1.25 -20.78
C ALA A 96 10.00 -2.69 -20.36
N ILE A 97 8.99 -3.55 -20.27
CA ILE A 97 9.15 -4.96 -19.92
C ILE A 97 9.39 -5.74 -21.21
N VAL A 98 10.61 -6.23 -21.40
CA VAL A 98 10.98 -7.05 -22.57
C VAL A 98 10.64 -8.51 -22.32
N GLU A 99 11.02 -9.01 -21.15
CA GLU A 99 10.79 -10.39 -20.73
C GLU A 99 10.42 -10.46 -19.25
N ILE A 100 9.73 -11.54 -18.87
CA ILE A 100 9.43 -11.88 -17.47
C ILE A 100 10.19 -13.16 -17.13
N LEU A 101 11.06 -13.08 -16.12
CA LEU A 101 11.79 -14.22 -15.59
C LEU A 101 11.12 -14.71 -14.30
N ASP A 102 10.56 -15.92 -14.31
CA ASP A 102 10.05 -16.59 -13.10
C ASP A 102 11.25 -17.08 -12.26
N ILE A 103 11.40 -16.61 -11.02
CA ILE A 103 12.60 -16.82 -10.19
C ILE A 103 12.40 -17.77 -9.00
N PHE A 104 11.17 -18.18 -8.71
CA PHE A 104 10.82 -19.19 -7.70
C PHE A 104 9.52 -19.85 -8.11
#